data_AF-A0A291W3L4-F1
#
_entry.id   AF-A0A291W3L4-F1
#
_cell.length_a   1.000
_cell.length_b   1.000
_cell.length_c   1.000
_cell.angle_alpha   90.00
_cell.angle_beta   90.00
_cell.angle_gamma   90.00
#
_symmetry.space_group_name_H-M   'P 1'
#
loop_
_entity.id
_entity.type
_entity.pdbx_description
1 polymer ?
#
loop_
_entity_poly.entity_id
_entity_poly.type
_entity_poly.pdbx_seq_one_letter_code
_entity_poly.pdbx_strand_id
1 'polypeptide(L)'
;MVLDITCVHPARSIPDLDDAPRVPDHYRRRPFPAKWGDLTFEIRNHVHGWISVIRGRQSTDAGHPILLAEWACAPREHEATAVLHGGLDEAELAVCRALTDALTATACTTSRWDDNTRIAVAQDPDSHRWVVAWLHQGVPGYATHTSWKDAHLEAAQQLDAMADSATQIRTWDSAVISAHLRRSANQVRDLVLTAELGDAVRSLNEPMRRERSITRIAQGLGVQRTFVYRVLAGKEWAAKSVLKPAAHRGNQRRTAL
;
A
#
# COMPACT_ATOMS: atom_id res chain seq x y z
N MET A 1 -28.01 -18.57 -16.70
CA MET A 1 -26.80 -19.18 -16.11
C MET A 1 -26.90 -19.02 -14.61
N VAL A 2 -26.70 -20.07 -13.81
CA VAL A 2 -26.74 -19.94 -12.34
C VAL A 2 -25.36 -19.45 -11.91
N LEU A 3 -25.29 -18.20 -11.45
CA LEU A 3 -24.06 -17.66 -10.87
C LEU A 3 -23.89 -18.24 -9.47
N ASP A 4 -22.80 -18.95 -9.29
CA ASP A 4 -22.45 -19.53 -8.00
C ASP A 4 -21.71 -18.50 -7.16
N ILE A 5 -22.22 -18.23 -5.95
CA ILE A 5 -21.52 -17.42 -4.95
C ILE A 5 -20.19 -18.09 -4.54
N THR A 6 -20.06 -19.40 -4.83
CA THR A 6 -18.89 -20.24 -4.56
C THR A 6 -17.71 -20.16 -5.53
N CYS A 7 -17.76 -19.24 -6.50
CA CYS A 7 -16.75 -19.21 -7.56
C CYS A 7 -16.30 -17.79 -7.89
N VAL A 8 -15.06 -17.68 -8.35
CA VAL A 8 -14.56 -16.47 -9.03
C VAL A 8 -14.94 -16.58 -10.49
N HIS A 9 -15.66 -15.59 -10.99
CA HIS A 9 -16.12 -15.56 -12.38
C HIS A 9 -15.31 -14.54 -13.18
N PRO A 10 -15.03 -14.81 -14.47
CA PRO A 10 -14.67 -13.74 -15.39
C PRO A 10 -15.75 -12.66 -15.38
N ALA A 11 -15.40 -11.38 -15.28
CA ALA A 11 -16.40 -10.31 -15.22
C ALA A 11 -17.40 -10.38 -16.40
N ARG A 12 -16.90 -10.72 -17.59
CA ARG A 12 -17.71 -10.90 -18.82
C ARG A 12 -18.72 -12.04 -18.77
N SER A 13 -18.56 -13.01 -17.86
CA SER A 13 -19.52 -14.12 -17.74
C SER A 13 -20.68 -13.78 -16.83
N ILE A 14 -20.64 -12.66 -16.10
CA ILE A 14 -21.76 -12.16 -15.31
C ILE A 14 -22.63 -11.29 -16.23
N PRO A 15 -23.86 -11.72 -16.58
CA PRO A 15 -24.77 -10.91 -17.38
C PRO A 15 -25.05 -9.58 -16.68
N ASP A 16 -25.20 -8.50 -17.45
CA ASP A 16 -25.60 -7.16 -16.97
C ASP A 16 -24.67 -6.55 -15.89
N LEU A 17 -23.47 -7.12 -15.69
CA LEU A 17 -22.52 -6.63 -14.69
C LEU A 17 -22.15 -5.17 -14.92
N ASP A 18 -21.94 -4.79 -16.19
CA ASP A 18 -21.55 -3.43 -16.54
C ASP A 18 -22.69 -2.42 -16.38
N ASP A 19 -23.94 -2.88 -16.45
CA ASP A 19 -25.16 -2.10 -16.20
C ASP A 19 -25.48 -1.96 -14.71
N ALA A 20 -24.94 -2.87 -13.87
CA ALA A 20 -25.14 -2.81 -12.43
C ALA A 20 -24.50 -1.56 -11.81
N PRO A 21 -25.24 -0.79 -11.01
CA PRO A 21 -24.75 0.45 -10.43
C PRO A 21 -23.59 0.20 -9.46
N ARG A 22 -22.53 0.98 -9.62
CA ARG A 22 -21.44 1.05 -8.65
C ARG A 22 -21.94 1.64 -7.34
N VAL A 23 -21.54 1.03 -6.23
CA VAL A 23 -21.89 1.52 -4.89
C VAL A 23 -21.17 2.83 -4.62
N PRO A 24 -21.86 3.96 -4.39
CA PRO A 24 -21.20 5.22 -4.07
C PRO A 24 -20.38 5.13 -2.79
N ASP A 25 -19.25 5.86 -2.71
CA ASP A 25 -18.31 5.78 -1.58
C ASP A 25 -18.96 6.08 -0.22
N HIS A 26 -20.01 6.91 -0.17
CA HIS A 26 -20.70 7.27 1.08
C HIS A 26 -21.61 6.17 1.65
N TYR A 27 -21.91 5.13 0.87
CA TYR A 27 -22.61 3.94 1.37
C TYR A 27 -21.66 2.87 1.90
N ARG A 28 -20.35 3.06 1.73
CA ARG A 28 -19.36 2.07 2.11
C ARG A 28 -18.91 2.30 3.55
N ARG A 29 -18.80 1.22 4.33
CA ARG A 29 -18.32 1.34 5.73
C ARG A 29 -16.84 1.67 5.79
N ARG A 30 -16.11 1.37 4.72
CA ARG A 30 -14.67 1.62 4.64
C ARG A 30 -14.35 2.41 3.34
N PRO A 31 -13.53 3.48 3.39
CA PRO A 31 -13.12 4.26 2.21
C PRO A 31 -11.92 3.67 1.42
N PHE A 32 -12.10 2.71 0.51
CA PHE A 32 -10.95 2.07 -0.19
C PHE A 32 -10.66 2.74 -1.55
N PRO A 33 -9.39 2.84 -1.97
CA PRO A 33 -9.04 3.39 -3.28
C PRO A 33 -9.72 2.61 -4.39
N ALA A 34 -10.36 3.33 -5.32
CA ALA A 34 -10.98 2.74 -6.49
C ALA A 34 -9.95 2.09 -7.43
N LYS A 35 -8.67 2.43 -7.30
CA LYS A 35 -7.57 1.94 -8.15
C LYS A 35 -6.27 1.71 -7.38
N TRP A 36 -5.49 0.73 -7.81
CA TRP A 36 -4.13 0.45 -7.33
C TRP A 36 -3.24 -0.03 -8.48
N GLY A 37 -2.23 0.75 -8.88
CA GLY A 37 -1.44 0.43 -10.07
C GLY A 37 -2.32 0.34 -11.32
N ASP A 38 -2.29 -0.78 -12.03
CA ASP A 38 -3.17 -1.07 -13.17
C ASP A 38 -4.50 -1.72 -12.76
N LEU A 39 -4.72 -1.93 -11.44
CA LEU A 39 -5.94 -2.53 -10.91
C LEU A 39 -7.00 -1.49 -10.57
N THR A 40 -8.26 -1.87 -10.78
CA THR A 40 -9.46 -1.12 -10.36
C THR A 40 -10.32 -2.03 -9.50
N PHE A 41 -10.75 -1.55 -8.34
CA PHE A 41 -11.61 -2.28 -7.41
C PHE A 41 -12.99 -1.64 -7.38
N GLU A 42 -14.01 -2.46 -7.57
CA GLU A 42 -15.39 -2.00 -7.65
C GLU A 42 -16.27 -2.87 -6.75
N ILE A 43 -17.28 -2.24 -6.14
CA ILE A 43 -18.43 -2.95 -5.58
C ILE A 43 -19.65 -2.51 -6.38
N ARG A 44 -20.43 -3.49 -6.84
CA ARG A 44 -21.64 -3.27 -7.63
C ARG A 44 -22.85 -3.89 -6.94
N ASN A 45 -23.98 -3.20 -7.04
CA ASN A 45 -25.27 -3.71 -6.59
C ASN A 45 -25.96 -4.37 -7.78
N HIS A 46 -26.08 -5.70 -7.77
CA HIS A 46 -26.54 -6.52 -8.88
C HIS A 46 -27.85 -7.26 -8.52
N VAL A 47 -28.61 -7.70 -9.51
CA VAL A 47 -29.88 -8.43 -9.31
C VAL A 47 -29.71 -9.71 -8.47
N HIS A 48 -28.51 -10.29 -8.47
CA HIS A 48 -28.16 -11.49 -7.72
C HIS A 48 -27.44 -11.21 -6.38
N GLY A 49 -27.40 -9.96 -5.93
CA GLY A 49 -26.76 -9.56 -4.67
C GLY A 49 -25.65 -8.54 -4.87
N TRP A 50 -24.60 -8.64 -4.06
CA TRP A 50 -23.46 -7.72 -4.11
C TRP A 50 -22.32 -8.35 -4.88
N ILE A 51 -21.65 -7.57 -5.73
CA ILE A 51 -20.53 -8.09 -6.54
C ILE A 51 -19.29 -7.27 -6.26
N SER A 52 -18.21 -7.92 -5.85
CA SER A 52 -16.87 -7.33 -5.91
C SER A 52 -16.28 -7.61 -7.29
N VAL A 53 -15.72 -6.58 -7.93
CA VAL A 53 -15.07 -6.69 -9.25
C VAL A 53 -13.67 -6.13 -9.14
N ILE A 54 -12.69 -6.88 -9.64
CA ILE A 54 -11.32 -6.43 -9.82
C ILE A 54 -11.05 -6.42 -11.31
N ARG A 55 -10.65 -5.27 -11.85
CA ARG A 55 -10.22 -5.12 -13.24
C ARG A 55 -8.74 -4.82 -13.27
N GLY A 56 -8.00 -5.42 -14.19
CA GLY A 56 -6.57 -5.21 -14.40
C GLY A 56 -6.22 -5.20 -15.89
N ARG A 57 -5.00 -4.78 -16.23
CA ARG A 57 -4.52 -4.82 -17.63
C ARG A 57 -4.02 -6.19 -18.08
N GLN A 58 -3.61 -7.03 -17.14
CA GLN A 58 -3.14 -8.39 -17.42
C GLN A 58 -3.90 -9.40 -16.57
N SER A 59 -4.05 -10.61 -17.11
CA SER A 59 -4.75 -11.71 -16.45
C SER A 59 -4.10 -12.16 -15.15
N THR A 60 -2.80 -11.92 -14.98
CA THR A 60 -2.03 -12.21 -13.76
C THR A 60 -2.34 -11.27 -12.61
N ASP A 61 -2.84 -10.07 -12.91
CA ASP A 61 -3.00 -9.00 -11.93
C ASP A 61 -4.40 -9.00 -11.32
N ALA A 62 -5.41 -9.43 -12.08
CA ALA A 62 -6.82 -9.41 -11.67
C ALA A 62 -7.23 -10.59 -10.77
N GLY A 63 -6.30 -11.29 -10.14
CA GLY A 63 -6.58 -12.41 -9.23
C GLY A 63 -7.32 -11.95 -7.97
N HIS A 64 -8.56 -12.39 -7.77
CA HIS A 64 -9.33 -12.07 -6.57
C HIS A 64 -8.90 -12.97 -5.40
N PRO A 65 -8.44 -12.43 -4.25
CA PRO A 65 -8.21 -13.25 -3.09
C PRO A 65 -9.53 -13.64 -2.42
N ILE A 66 -9.56 -14.87 -1.93
CA ILE A 66 -10.75 -15.57 -1.49
C ILE A 66 -10.91 -15.40 0.04
N LEU A 67 -12.15 -15.15 0.49
CA LEU A 67 -12.49 -14.98 1.92
C LEU A 67 -12.70 -16.29 2.68
N LEU A 68 -12.98 -17.41 1.99
CA LEU A 68 -13.36 -18.69 2.59
C LEU A 68 -12.54 -19.84 1.97
N ALA A 69 -11.88 -20.64 2.81
CA ALA A 69 -10.75 -21.49 2.46
C ALA A 69 -11.03 -22.70 1.54
N GLU A 70 -12.20 -22.85 0.93
CA GLU A 70 -12.61 -24.12 0.31
C GLU A 70 -13.35 -23.99 -1.04
N TRP A 71 -12.77 -23.43 -2.11
CA TRP A 71 -13.45 -23.48 -3.45
C TRP A 71 -12.61 -23.88 -4.66
N ALA A 72 -13.36 -24.28 -5.70
CA ALA A 72 -13.00 -25.30 -6.69
C ALA A 72 -12.46 -24.80 -8.04
N CYS A 73 -12.51 -23.51 -8.39
CA CYS A 73 -11.97 -23.05 -9.68
C CYS A 73 -11.68 -21.55 -9.74
N ALA A 74 -10.41 -21.17 -9.80
CA ALA A 74 -9.99 -19.79 -10.09
C ALA A 74 -9.75 -19.63 -11.61
N PRO A 75 -10.31 -18.61 -12.27
CA PRO A 75 -10.09 -18.42 -13.68
C PRO A 75 -8.71 -17.78 -13.88
N ARG A 76 -7.80 -18.48 -14.55
CA ARG A 76 -6.38 -18.12 -14.64
C ARG A 76 -6.05 -17.08 -15.73
N GLU A 77 -7.04 -16.64 -16.53
CA GLU A 77 -6.80 -15.90 -17.78
C GLU A 77 -7.82 -14.78 -18.10
N HIS A 78 -8.04 -13.79 -17.21
CA HIS A 78 -8.93 -12.66 -17.54
C HIS A 78 -8.47 -11.31 -16.98
N GLU A 79 -8.65 -10.27 -17.79
CA GLU A 79 -8.42 -8.85 -17.44
C GLU A 79 -9.39 -8.34 -16.36
N ALA A 80 -10.44 -9.09 -16.02
CA ALA A 80 -11.33 -8.74 -14.93
C ALA A 80 -11.98 -9.98 -14.31
N THR A 81 -12.05 -10.01 -12.99
CA THR A 81 -12.69 -11.07 -12.20
C THR A 81 -13.74 -10.47 -11.27
N ALA A 82 -14.73 -11.29 -10.93
CA ALA A 82 -15.85 -10.88 -10.09
C ALA A 82 -16.31 -12.02 -9.17
N VAL A 83 -16.78 -11.66 -7.98
CA VAL A 83 -17.31 -12.61 -6.98
C VAL A 83 -18.66 -12.07 -6.49
N LEU A 84 -19.65 -12.95 -6.38
CA LEU A 84 -20.96 -12.63 -5.80
C LEU A 84 -20.94 -12.89 -4.29
N HIS A 85 -21.55 -11.99 -3.54
CA HIS A 85 -21.60 -11.99 -2.08
C HIS A 85 -23.04 -11.88 -1.60
N GLY A 86 -23.34 -12.54 -0.49
CA GLY A 86 -24.66 -12.50 0.14
C GLY A 86 -24.94 -11.13 0.77
N GLY A 87 -23.89 -10.42 1.21
CA GLY A 87 -23.99 -9.09 1.81
C GLY A 87 -22.96 -8.10 1.29
N LEU A 88 -23.26 -6.80 1.47
CA LEU A 88 -22.33 -5.70 1.18
C LEU A 88 -21.06 -5.82 2.01
N ASP A 89 -21.18 -6.18 3.29
CA ASP A 89 -20.05 -6.33 4.21
C ASP A 89 -19.03 -7.39 3.72
N GLU A 90 -19.52 -8.48 3.14
CA GLU A 90 -18.68 -9.53 2.55
C GLU A 90 -17.97 -9.05 1.28
N ALA A 91 -18.68 -8.33 0.40
CA ALA A 91 -18.09 -7.73 -0.78
C ALA A 91 -17.02 -6.69 -0.43
N GLU A 92 -17.28 -5.85 0.57
CA GLU A 92 -16.30 -4.90 1.10
C GLU A 92 -15.07 -5.61 1.65
N LEU A 93 -15.25 -6.66 2.45
CA LEU A 93 -14.15 -7.44 3.00
C LEU A 93 -13.30 -8.08 1.89
N ALA A 94 -13.94 -8.60 0.84
CA ALA A 94 -13.28 -9.23 -0.30
C ALA A 94 -12.44 -8.23 -1.08
N VAL A 95 -12.98 -7.03 -1.34
CA VAL A 95 -12.24 -5.93 -1.97
C VAL A 95 -11.08 -5.46 -1.09
N CYS A 96 -11.27 -5.38 0.23
CA CYS A 96 -10.18 -5.02 1.15
C CYS A 96 -9.02 -6.02 1.09
N ARG A 97 -9.32 -7.33 1.06
CA ARG A 97 -8.27 -8.35 0.88
C ARG A 97 -7.60 -8.23 -0.48
N ALA A 98 -8.38 -8.05 -1.54
CA ALA A 98 -7.86 -7.84 -2.90
C ALA A 98 -6.88 -6.69 -2.99
N LEU A 99 -7.25 -5.58 -2.38
CA LEU A 99 -6.40 -4.41 -2.29
C LEU A 99 -5.14 -4.71 -1.46
N THR A 100 -5.28 -5.34 -0.29
CA THR A 100 -4.15 -5.70 0.56
C THR A 100 -3.20 -6.66 -0.14
N ASP A 101 -3.70 -7.64 -0.88
CA ASP A 101 -2.89 -8.61 -1.62
C ASP A 101 -2.22 -7.98 -2.84
N ALA A 102 -2.88 -7.07 -3.56
CA ALA A 102 -2.26 -6.30 -4.62
C ALA A 102 -1.15 -5.37 -4.08
N LEU A 103 -1.42 -4.69 -2.97
CA LEU A 103 -0.45 -3.86 -2.25
C LEU A 103 0.73 -4.69 -1.74
N THR A 104 0.43 -5.87 -1.21
CA THR A 104 1.43 -6.84 -0.74
C THR A 104 2.24 -7.40 -1.90
N ALA A 105 1.65 -7.84 -3.01
CA ALA A 105 2.38 -8.36 -4.17
C ALA A 105 3.31 -7.29 -4.76
N THR A 106 2.87 -6.03 -4.76
CA THR A 106 3.67 -4.86 -5.13
C THR A 106 4.83 -4.63 -4.13
N ALA A 107 4.61 -4.88 -2.83
CA ALA A 107 5.60 -4.70 -1.77
C ALA A 107 6.51 -5.93 -1.52
N CYS A 108 6.08 -7.14 -1.89
CA CYS A 108 6.66 -8.44 -1.52
C CYS A 108 7.36 -9.15 -2.66
N THR A 109 7.96 -8.42 -3.61
CA THR A 109 9.12 -8.94 -4.35
C THR A 109 10.36 -9.17 -3.44
N THR A 110 10.19 -9.10 -2.11
CA THR A 110 11.10 -9.59 -1.07
C THR A 110 10.37 -10.56 -0.13
N SER A 111 10.99 -11.71 0.12
CA SER A 111 10.46 -13.00 0.58
C SER A 111 10.05 -13.18 2.07
N ARG A 112 8.92 -13.91 2.29
CA ARG A 112 8.51 -14.79 3.45
C ARG A 112 8.25 -14.11 4.82
N TRP A 113 7.29 -14.51 5.69
CA TRP A 113 7.07 -15.83 6.32
C TRP A 113 5.61 -16.11 6.79
N ASP A 114 4.67 -15.18 6.64
CA ASP A 114 3.23 -15.39 6.99
C ASP A 114 2.32 -14.74 5.93
N ASP A 115 1.48 -15.55 5.29
CA ASP A 115 0.54 -15.08 4.27
C ASP A 115 -0.68 -14.37 4.88
N ASN A 116 -0.93 -14.55 6.18
CA ASN A 116 -2.08 -14.01 6.90
C ASN A 116 -1.77 -12.77 7.73
N THR A 117 -0.50 -12.38 7.87
CA THR A 117 -0.08 -11.17 8.60
C THR A 117 0.87 -10.33 7.76
N ARG A 118 0.36 -9.25 7.16
CA ARG A 118 1.05 -8.45 6.15
C ARG A 118 0.69 -6.98 6.30
N ILE A 119 1.61 -6.09 5.90
CA ILE A 119 1.34 -4.65 5.84
C ILE A 119 2.07 -4.00 4.68
N ALA A 120 1.42 -3.03 4.05
CA ALA A 120 1.95 -2.27 2.93
C ALA A 120 1.53 -0.80 3.04
N VAL A 121 2.42 0.10 2.61
CA VAL A 121 2.16 1.53 2.53
C VAL A 121 2.52 2.02 1.15
N ALA A 122 1.61 2.73 0.51
CA ALA A 122 1.86 3.20 -0.83
C ALA A 122 0.98 4.40 -1.21
N GLN A 123 1.34 5.13 -2.26
CA GLN A 123 0.64 6.35 -2.68
C GLN A 123 -0.40 6.03 -3.76
N ASP A 124 -1.61 6.57 -3.59
CA ASP A 124 -2.61 6.61 -4.66
C ASP A 124 -2.15 7.63 -5.74
N PRO A 125 -1.92 7.18 -6.99
CA PRO A 125 -1.42 8.03 -8.06
C PRO A 125 -2.40 9.14 -8.46
N ASP A 126 -3.71 8.95 -8.27
CA ASP A 126 -4.74 9.89 -8.74
C ASP A 126 -5.08 10.95 -7.67
N SER A 127 -5.05 10.57 -6.40
CA SER A 127 -5.44 11.47 -5.29
C SER A 127 -4.27 12.07 -4.51
N HIS A 128 -3.03 11.64 -4.79
CA HIS A 128 -1.83 11.92 -3.99
C HIS A 128 -1.92 11.51 -2.51
N ARG A 129 -2.99 10.82 -2.10
CA ARG A 129 -3.17 10.31 -0.74
C ARG A 129 -2.32 9.07 -0.53
N TRP A 130 -1.97 8.84 0.72
CA TRP A 130 -1.23 7.67 1.15
C TRP A 130 -2.19 6.63 1.70
N VAL A 131 -2.04 5.38 1.26
CA VAL A 131 -2.85 4.25 1.71
C VAL A 131 -1.95 3.31 2.48
N VAL A 132 -2.44 2.89 3.64
CA VAL A 132 -1.87 1.83 4.45
C VAL A 132 -2.87 0.69 4.40
N ALA A 133 -2.45 -0.50 4.00
CA ALA A 133 -3.30 -1.68 4.07
C ALA A 133 -2.56 -2.81 4.78
N TRP A 134 -3.33 -3.60 5.51
CA TRP A 134 -2.81 -4.72 6.25
C TRP A 134 -3.77 -5.91 6.24
N LEU A 135 -3.20 -7.07 6.52
CA LEU A 135 -3.89 -8.32 6.81
C LEU A 135 -3.39 -8.76 8.18
N HIS A 136 -4.28 -9.04 9.13
CA HIS A 136 -3.92 -9.56 10.45
C HIS A 136 -4.75 -10.80 10.74
N GLN A 137 -4.11 -11.98 10.80
CA GLN A 137 -4.79 -13.27 10.96
C GLN A 137 -5.93 -13.45 9.93
N GLY A 138 -5.69 -13.00 8.69
CA GLY A 138 -6.69 -13.01 7.63
C GLY A 138 -7.72 -11.88 7.71
N VAL A 139 -7.76 -11.05 8.75
CA VAL A 139 -8.67 -9.89 8.79
C VAL A 139 -8.02 -8.71 8.07
N PRO A 140 -8.53 -8.25 6.91
CA PRO A 140 -7.98 -7.09 6.24
C PRO A 140 -8.39 -5.80 6.96
N GLY A 141 -7.48 -4.84 6.94
CA GLY A 141 -7.72 -3.46 7.36
C GLY A 141 -6.95 -2.51 6.46
N TYR A 142 -7.36 -1.25 6.46
CA TYR A 142 -6.62 -0.21 5.78
C TYR A 142 -7.00 1.16 6.34
N ALA A 143 -6.17 2.16 6.06
CA ALA A 143 -6.38 3.55 6.39
C ALA A 143 -5.83 4.44 5.26
N THR A 144 -6.37 5.66 5.15
CA THR A 144 -5.89 6.66 4.18
C THR A 144 -5.42 7.91 4.91
N HIS A 145 -4.28 8.44 4.49
CA HIS A 145 -3.64 9.61 5.07
C HIS A 145 -3.31 10.63 3.99
N THR A 146 -3.19 11.88 4.38
CA THR A 146 -2.77 12.97 3.49
C THR A 146 -1.26 13.09 3.40
N SER A 147 -0.51 12.43 4.29
CA SER A 147 0.94 12.49 4.34
C SER A 147 1.58 11.10 4.33
N TRP A 148 2.77 11.02 3.73
CA TRP A 148 3.62 9.82 3.75
C TRP A 148 3.95 9.40 5.18
N LYS A 149 4.22 10.37 6.05
CA LYS A 149 4.59 10.17 7.44
C LYS A 149 3.47 9.48 8.20
N ASP A 150 2.26 10.03 8.16
CA ASP A 150 1.14 9.50 8.94
C ASP A 150 0.80 8.07 8.50
N ALA A 151 0.89 7.79 7.20
CA ALA A 151 0.72 6.44 6.68
C ALA A 151 1.78 5.44 7.19
N HIS A 152 3.05 5.83 7.23
CA HIS A 152 4.10 4.94 7.75
C HIS A 152 4.01 4.79 9.28
N LEU A 153 3.59 5.82 10.01
CA LEU A 153 3.36 5.71 11.45
C LEU A 153 2.15 4.83 11.78
N GLU A 154 1.06 4.93 11.02
CA GLU A 154 -0.07 4.01 11.12
C GLU A 154 0.39 2.56 10.84
N ALA A 155 1.23 2.35 9.82
CA ALA A 155 1.76 1.01 9.56
C ALA A 155 2.57 0.45 10.72
N ALA A 156 3.43 1.26 11.35
CA ALA A 156 4.16 0.84 12.54
C ALA A 156 3.21 0.53 13.71
N GLN A 157 2.14 1.31 13.89
CA GLN A 157 1.13 1.05 14.91
C GLN A 157 0.36 -0.26 14.68
N GLN A 158 -0.02 -0.55 13.44
CA GLN A 158 -0.69 -1.80 13.10
C GLN A 158 0.23 -3.01 13.31
N LEU A 159 1.53 -2.91 12.98
CA LEU A 159 2.51 -3.96 13.27
C LEU A 159 2.63 -4.26 14.77
N ASP A 160 2.60 -3.24 15.63
CA ASP A 160 2.58 -3.46 17.08
C ASP A 160 1.29 -4.12 17.56
N ALA A 161 0.13 -3.70 17.03
CA ALA A 161 -1.15 -4.31 17.35
C ALA A 161 -1.19 -5.80 16.96
N MET A 162 -0.64 -6.16 15.79
CA MET A 162 -0.49 -7.54 15.35
C MET A 162 0.44 -8.33 16.29
N ALA A 163 1.53 -7.71 16.71
CA ALA A 163 2.50 -8.32 17.62
C ALA A 163 1.89 -8.62 19.00
N ASP A 164 1.07 -7.72 19.52
CA ASP A 164 0.40 -7.87 20.80
C ASP A 164 -0.65 -8.99 20.74
N SER A 165 -1.40 -9.07 19.63
CA SER A 165 -2.35 -10.17 19.39
C SER A 165 -1.66 -11.54 19.31
N ALA A 166 -0.49 -11.64 18.69
CA ALA A 166 0.26 -12.89 18.60
C ALA A 166 0.66 -13.45 19.98
N THR A 167 0.98 -12.59 20.95
CA THR A 167 1.39 -13.02 22.32
C THR A 167 0.29 -13.72 23.11
N GLN A 168 -0.97 -13.60 22.70
CA GLN A 168 -2.09 -14.30 23.32
C GLN A 168 -2.07 -15.81 23.04
N ILE A 169 -1.44 -16.21 21.93
CA ILE A 169 -1.28 -17.61 21.53
C ILE A 169 0.10 -18.06 22.06
N ARG A 170 0.16 -18.70 23.23
CA ARG A 170 1.41 -19.01 23.95
C ARG A 170 2.22 -20.16 23.34
N THR A 171 2.77 -19.95 22.14
CA THR A 171 3.73 -20.85 21.49
C THR A 171 5.06 -20.14 21.23
N TRP A 172 6.14 -20.92 21.04
CA TRP A 172 7.45 -20.36 20.68
C TRP A 172 7.39 -19.58 19.36
N ASP A 173 6.60 -20.07 18.39
CA ASP A 173 6.41 -19.42 17.09
C ASP A 173 5.75 -18.04 17.26
N SER A 174 4.72 -17.93 18.09
CA SER A 174 4.06 -16.65 18.38
C SER A 174 4.98 -15.62 19.03
N ALA A 175 5.92 -16.05 19.88
CA ALA A 175 6.90 -15.17 20.50
C ALA A 175 7.91 -14.62 19.46
N VAL A 176 8.36 -15.48 18.54
CA VAL A 176 9.24 -15.09 17.43
C VAL A 176 8.53 -14.15 16.47
N ILE A 177 7.27 -14.45 16.13
CA ILE A 177 6.42 -13.60 15.27
C ILE A 177 6.21 -12.23 15.90
N SER A 178 5.83 -12.18 17.19
CA SER A 178 5.66 -10.92 17.91
C SER A 178 6.94 -10.07 17.92
N ALA A 179 8.09 -10.68 18.21
CA ALA A 179 9.38 -10.00 18.17
C ALA A 179 9.74 -9.49 16.76
N HIS A 180 9.44 -10.28 15.72
CA HIS A 180 9.65 -9.88 14.33
C HIS A 180 8.77 -8.69 13.95
N LEU A 181 7.47 -8.73 14.27
CA LEU A 181 6.53 -7.65 13.98
C LEU A 181 6.93 -6.33 14.66
N ARG A 182 7.34 -6.39 15.93
CA ARG A 182 7.88 -5.21 16.67
C ARG A 182 9.18 -4.69 16.05
N ARG A 183 10.07 -5.58 15.62
CA ARG A 183 11.28 -5.19 14.90
C ARG A 183 10.91 -4.44 13.61
N SER A 184 9.97 -4.96 12.84
CA SER A 184 9.48 -4.32 11.60
C SER A 184 8.84 -2.96 11.89
N ALA A 185 8.05 -2.84 12.96
CA ALA A 185 7.46 -1.56 13.40
C ALA A 185 8.54 -0.51 13.69
N ASN A 186 9.61 -0.90 14.41
CA ASN A 186 10.73 -0.02 14.69
C ASN A 186 11.51 0.39 13.43
N GLN A 187 11.70 -0.53 12.48
CA GLN A 187 12.32 -0.19 11.19
C GLN A 187 11.52 0.85 10.41
N VAL A 188 10.18 0.76 10.44
CA VAL A 188 9.31 1.77 9.81
C VAL A 188 9.41 3.11 10.53
N ARG A 189 9.43 3.13 11.87
CA ARG A 189 9.66 4.37 12.65
C ARG A 189 11.02 4.99 12.35
N ASP A 190 12.07 4.18 12.29
CA ASP A 190 13.43 4.63 11.97
C ASP A 190 13.50 5.25 10.57
N LEU A 191 12.78 4.68 9.59
CA LEU A 191 12.67 5.25 8.25
C LEU A 191 12.04 6.66 8.29
N VAL A 192 10.96 6.84 9.05
CA VAL A 192 10.29 8.15 9.23
C VAL A 192 11.22 9.15 9.90
N LEU A 193 11.82 8.79 11.04
CA LEU A 193 12.74 9.65 11.78
C LEU A 193 13.96 10.05 10.95
N THR A 194 14.48 9.12 10.15
CA THR A 194 15.60 9.38 9.25
C THR A 194 15.20 10.37 8.15
N ALA A 195 14.00 10.26 7.59
CA ALA A 195 13.49 11.21 6.60
C ALA A 195 13.32 12.62 7.22
N GLU A 196 12.76 12.72 8.43
CA GLU A 196 12.62 13.99 9.16
C GLU A 196 13.96 14.64 9.47
N LEU A 197 14.95 13.86 9.90
CA LEU A 197 16.32 14.34 10.08
C LEU A 197 16.89 14.89 8.77
N GLY A 198 16.67 14.18 7.66
CA GLY A 198 17.06 14.65 6.33
C GLY A 198 16.40 15.97 5.96
N ASP A 199 15.11 16.14 6.25
CA ASP A 199 14.36 17.38 6.00
C ASP A 199 14.86 18.53 6.87
N ALA A 200 15.15 18.28 8.15
CA ALA A 200 15.75 19.26 9.05
C ALA A 200 17.13 19.72 8.56
N VAL A 201 17.97 18.79 8.09
CA VAL A 201 19.28 19.12 7.51
C VAL A 201 19.12 19.92 6.20
N ARG A 202 18.17 19.54 5.34
CA ARG A 202 17.88 20.26 4.08
C ARG A 202 17.37 21.67 4.31
N SER A 203 16.48 21.89 5.28
CA SER A 203 15.93 23.22 5.57
C SER A 203 17.00 24.20 6.07
N LEU A 204 18.08 23.68 6.66
CA LEU A 204 19.23 24.45 7.14
C LEU A 204 20.36 24.61 6.12
N ASN A 205 20.17 24.22 4.86
CA ASN A 205 21.21 24.24 3.82
C ASN A 205 21.90 25.62 3.68
N GLU A 206 21.13 26.68 3.49
CA GLU A 206 21.66 28.03 3.28
C GLU A 206 22.40 28.57 4.51
N PRO A 207 21.83 28.53 5.73
CA PRO A 207 22.55 28.87 6.96
C PRO A 207 23.86 28.09 7.13
N MET A 208 23.82 26.76 6.92
CA MET A 208 24.99 25.90 7.09
C MET A 208 26.13 26.22 6.11
N ARG A 209 25.79 26.61 4.88
CA ARG A 209 26.77 27.03 3.87
C ARG A 209 27.39 28.38 4.24
N ARG A 210 26.56 29.36 4.61
CA ARG A 210 27.00 30.69 5.03
C ARG A 210 27.94 30.63 6.23
N GLU A 211 27.59 29.84 7.23
CA GLU A 211 28.35 29.68 8.48
C GLU A 211 29.50 28.67 8.37
N ARG A 212 29.69 28.05 7.20
CA ARG A 212 30.70 27.01 6.95
C ARG A 212 30.65 25.85 7.97
N SER A 213 29.45 25.52 8.48
CA SER A 213 29.26 24.61 9.60
C SER A 213 29.06 23.14 9.19
N ILE A 214 29.05 22.84 7.89
CA ILE A 214 28.80 21.48 7.34
C ILE A 214 29.74 20.42 7.94
N THR A 215 31.02 20.72 8.12
CA THR A 215 31.98 19.78 8.73
C THR A 215 31.63 19.47 10.18
N ARG A 216 31.25 20.49 10.96
CA ARG A 216 30.83 20.34 12.36
C ARG A 216 29.55 19.51 12.46
N ILE A 217 28.58 19.76 11.59
CA ILE A 217 27.34 18.98 11.53
C ILE A 217 27.63 17.51 11.16
N ALA A 218 28.50 17.27 10.17
CA ALA A 218 28.89 15.91 9.79
C ALA A 218 29.54 15.15 10.96
N GLN A 219 30.44 15.80 11.70
CA GLN A 219 31.06 15.23 12.90
C GLN A 219 30.03 14.93 14.00
N GLY A 220 29.12 15.87 14.28
CA GLY A 220 28.07 15.67 15.29
C GLY A 220 27.11 14.52 14.95
N LEU A 221 26.88 14.28 13.66
CA LEU A 221 26.07 13.17 13.16
C LEU A 221 26.86 11.86 12.98
N GLY A 222 28.18 11.86 13.20
CA GLY A 222 29.02 10.68 12.99
C GLY A 222 29.13 10.23 11.53
N VAL A 223 28.91 11.12 10.56
CA VAL A 223 28.94 10.79 9.12
C VAL A 223 30.03 11.57 8.38
N GLN A 224 30.35 11.11 7.17
CA GLN A 224 31.27 11.85 6.31
C GLN A 224 30.64 13.14 5.79
N ARG A 225 31.44 14.19 5.62
CA ARG A 225 30.99 15.48 5.04
C ARG A 225 30.33 15.31 3.67
N THR A 226 30.83 14.38 2.85
CA THR A 226 30.27 14.04 1.53
C THR A 226 28.86 13.44 1.64
N PHE A 227 28.57 12.70 2.72
CA PHE A 227 27.25 12.17 3.00
C PHE A 227 26.24 13.30 3.26
N VAL A 228 26.61 14.30 4.07
CA VAL A 228 25.76 15.48 4.33
C VAL A 228 25.42 16.21 3.03
N TYR A 229 26.37 16.38 2.11
CA TYR A 229 26.06 16.95 0.80
C TYR A 229 25.07 16.13 -0.03
N ARG A 230 25.08 14.79 0.09
CA ARG A 230 24.08 13.94 -0.57
C ARG A 230 22.70 14.10 0.08
N VAL A 231 22.62 14.23 1.40
CA VAL A 231 21.37 14.54 2.13
C VAL A 231 20.80 15.88 1.69
N LEU A 232 21.65 16.93 1.62
CA LEU A 232 21.28 18.26 1.13
C LEU A 232 20.79 18.24 -0.32
N ALA A 233 21.33 17.33 -1.15
CA ALA A 233 20.90 17.12 -2.52
C ALA A 233 19.66 16.20 -2.66
N GLY A 234 19.07 15.73 -1.54
CA GLY A 234 17.91 14.84 -1.54
C GLY A 234 18.20 13.40 -2.00
N LYS A 235 19.47 13.00 -2.05
CA LYS A 235 19.88 11.65 -2.49
C LYS A 235 19.91 10.62 -1.36
N GLU A 236 19.93 11.10 -0.12
CA GLU A 236 20.01 10.30 1.12
C GLU A 236 19.00 10.86 2.13
N TRP A 237 18.52 10.02 3.04
CA TRP A 237 17.57 10.42 4.09
C TRP A 237 16.37 11.19 3.53
N ALA A 238 15.81 10.68 2.45
CA ALA A 238 14.58 11.19 1.85
C ALA A 238 13.52 10.09 1.91
N ALA A 239 12.26 10.49 2.09
CA ALA A 239 11.13 9.59 1.90
C ALA A 239 11.21 9.04 0.46
N LYS A 240 11.40 7.73 0.30
CA LYS A 240 11.70 7.07 -0.98
C LYS A 240 10.57 7.10 -2.03
N SER A 241 9.52 7.88 -1.78
CA SER A 241 8.38 8.09 -2.67
C SER A 241 8.17 9.53 -3.13
N VAL A 242 9.04 10.47 -2.72
CA VAL A 242 8.94 11.89 -3.12
C VAL A 242 9.81 12.22 -4.35
N LEU A 243 10.42 11.21 -4.98
CA LEU A 243 11.15 11.39 -6.23
C LEU A 243 10.18 11.54 -7.41
N LYS A 244 9.62 12.74 -7.59
CA LYS A 244 9.33 13.21 -8.96
C LYS A 244 10.65 13.25 -9.73
N PRO A 245 10.71 12.77 -10.98
CA PRO A 245 11.88 12.97 -11.81
C PRO A 245 12.13 14.47 -11.96
N ALA A 246 13.39 14.87 -11.78
CA ALA A 246 13.83 16.25 -11.92
C ALA A 246 13.35 16.79 -13.27
N ALA A 247 12.51 17.83 -13.24
CA ALA A 247 12.16 18.59 -14.42
C ALA A 247 13.45 19.04 -15.11
N HIS A 248 13.68 18.51 -16.32
CA HIS A 248 14.78 18.88 -17.18
C HIS A 248 14.75 20.39 -17.39
N ARG A 249 15.74 21.11 -16.83
CA ARG A 249 16.09 22.45 -17.29
C ARG A 249 16.78 22.31 -18.64
N GLY A 250 15.96 22.19 -19.68
CA GLY A 250 16.38 22.29 -21.08
C GLY A 250 16.53 23.74 -21.49
N ASN A 251 17.72 24.29 -21.24
CA ASN A 251 18.44 25.23 -22.11
C ASN A 251 17.63 25.92 -23.22
N GLN A 252 17.07 27.11 -22.95
CA GLN A 252 16.84 28.09 -24.02
C GLN A 252 18.19 28.73 -24.38
N ARG A 253 18.88 28.13 -25.36
CA ARG A 253 19.93 28.78 -26.13
C ARG A 253 19.49 28.89 -27.57
N ARG A 254 19.31 30.15 -27.99
CA ARG A 254 19.67 30.74 -29.29
C ARG A 254 19.47 29.87 -30.54
N THR A 255 18.46 30.23 -31.31
CA THR A 255 18.48 30.33 -32.77
C THR A 255 17.80 31.68 -33.07
N ALA A 256 18.55 32.74 -33.34
CA ALA A 256 19.01 33.12 -34.68
C ALA A 256 17.82 33.29 -35.64
N LEU A 257 17.30 34.53 -35.68
CA LEU A 257 16.97 35.30 -36.88
C LEU A 257 17.19 36.78 -36.54
#